data_AF-A0A4P7RYM6-F1
#
_entry.id   AF-A0A4P7RYM6-F1
#
_cell.length_a   1.000
_cell.length_b   1.000
_cell.length_c   1.000
_cell.angle_alpha   90.00
_cell.angle_beta   90.00
_cell.angle_gamma   90.00
#
_symmetry.space_group_name_H-M   'P 1'
#
loop_
_entity.id
_entity.type
_entity.pdbx_description
1 polymer ?
#
loop_
_entity_poly.entity_id
_entity_poly.type
_entity_poly.pdbx_seq_one_letter_code
_entity_poly.pdbx_strand_id
1 'polypeptide(L)'
;MQKLLILAALAAVSTGQPVSAQTAPANPSVAVAHRDLDLRTEAGAKTLDRRIWRAVVAVCGTAPDYDIEGKNEVRECRRDTRRVASAQADLAIADASRDQNIQVSSIRK
;
A
#
# COMPACT_ATOMS: atom_id res chain seq x y z
N MET A 1 40.07 -40.44 -37.39
CA MET A 1 40.55 -41.10 -36.16
C MET A 1 41.76 -40.34 -35.65
N GLN A 2 41.60 -39.48 -34.63
CA GLN A 2 42.71 -39.10 -33.74
C GLN A 2 42.09 -38.56 -32.44
N LYS A 3 42.35 -39.29 -31.36
CA LYS A 3 42.00 -38.97 -29.97
C LYS A 3 42.75 -37.71 -29.52
N LEU A 4 42.16 -36.92 -28.62
CA LEU A 4 42.56 -36.87 -27.19
C LEU A 4 41.75 -35.80 -26.43
N LEU A 5 41.20 -36.26 -25.30
CA LEU A 5 40.56 -35.52 -24.23
C LEU A 5 41.60 -34.63 -23.51
N ILE A 6 41.28 -33.37 -23.18
CA ILE A 6 41.80 -32.70 -21.95
C ILE A 6 40.75 -31.72 -21.40
N LEU A 7 40.41 -31.94 -20.13
CA LEU A 7 39.63 -31.11 -19.22
C LEU A 7 40.31 -29.76 -18.91
N ALA A 8 39.53 -28.69 -18.71
CA ALA A 8 39.73 -27.58 -17.74
C ALA A 8 38.95 -26.34 -18.22
N ALA A 9 38.28 -25.51 -17.42
CA ALA A 9 37.91 -25.53 -16.01
C ALA A 9 36.68 -24.61 -15.90
N LEU A 10 35.65 -25.03 -15.16
CA LEU A 10 34.56 -24.15 -14.77
C LEU A 10 35.11 -23.15 -13.74
N ALA A 11 35.37 -21.92 -14.17
CA ALA A 11 35.43 -20.77 -13.27
C ALA A 11 34.13 -19.98 -13.43
N ALA A 12 33.01 -20.56 -12.98
CA ALA A 12 31.82 -19.76 -12.70
C ALA A 12 32.13 -18.96 -11.43
N VAL A 13 32.74 -17.78 -11.61
CA VAL A 13 32.81 -16.77 -10.56
C VAL A 13 31.36 -16.33 -10.33
N SER A 14 30.71 -17.00 -9.38
CA SER A 14 29.49 -16.49 -8.76
C SER A 14 29.87 -15.20 -8.06
N THR A 15 29.83 -14.09 -8.79
CA THR A 15 29.83 -12.75 -8.20
C THR A 15 28.55 -12.70 -7.36
N GLY A 16 28.67 -13.07 -6.09
CA GLY A 16 27.63 -12.82 -5.09
C GLY A 16 27.40 -11.33 -5.13
N GLN A 17 26.30 -10.92 -5.77
CA GLN A 17 25.93 -9.52 -5.81
C GLN A 17 25.74 -9.10 -4.35
N PRO A 18 26.36 -8.01 -3.89
CA PRO A 18 26.05 -7.49 -2.59
C PRO A 18 24.56 -7.17 -2.60
N VAL A 19 23.79 -7.90 -1.77
CA VAL A 19 22.45 -7.49 -1.40
C VAL A 19 22.64 -6.23 -0.56
N SER A 20 22.71 -5.09 -1.24
CA SER A 20 22.69 -3.79 -0.58
C SER A 20 21.40 -3.73 0.21
N ALA A 21 21.52 -3.68 1.54
CA ALA A 21 20.41 -3.37 2.41
C ALA A 21 19.85 -2.01 1.98
N GLN A 22 18.72 -2.02 1.28
CA GLN A 22 18.02 -0.80 0.92
C GLN A 22 17.57 -0.17 2.23
N THR A 23 18.16 0.97 2.57
CA THR A 23 17.78 1.75 3.74
C THR A 23 16.27 1.98 3.65
N ALA A 24 15.51 1.44 4.60
CA ALA A 24 14.07 1.63 4.62
C ALA A 24 13.78 3.14 4.56
N PRO A 25 12.78 3.58 3.77
CA PRO A 25 12.42 4.98 3.71
C PRO A 25 12.21 5.54 5.11
N ALA A 26 12.74 6.74 5.37
CA ALA A 26 12.57 7.41 6.67
C ALA A 26 11.09 7.60 7.07
N ASN A 27 10.19 7.57 6.08
CA ASN A 27 8.74 7.54 6.29
C ASN A 27 8.13 6.40 5.45
N PRO A 28 7.79 5.25 6.05
CA PRO A 28 7.12 4.18 5.34
C PRO A 28 5.76 4.66 4.82
N SER A 29 5.47 4.38 3.55
CA SER A 29 4.17 4.67 2.94
C SER A 29 3.72 3.49 2.11
N VAL A 30 2.40 3.27 2.07
CA VAL A 30 1.78 2.16 1.34
C VAL A 30 0.61 2.70 0.53
N ALA A 31 0.57 2.38 -0.77
CA ALA A 31 -0.55 2.72 -1.62
C ALA A 31 -1.74 1.78 -1.35
N VAL A 32 -2.94 2.35 -1.17
CA VAL A 32 -4.18 1.59 -1.00
C VAL A 32 -4.97 1.60 -2.31
N ALA A 33 -5.00 0.46 -3.00
CA ALA A 33 -5.80 0.31 -4.21
C ALA A 33 -7.31 0.24 -3.87
N HIS A 34 -8.10 1.00 -4.61
CA HIS A 34 -9.57 1.09 -4.43
C HIS A 34 -10.36 1.09 -5.75
N ARG A 35 -9.70 0.91 -6.90
CA ARG A 35 -10.35 0.91 -8.22
C ARG A 35 -11.32 -0.25 -8.43
N ASP A 36 -11.16 -1.31 -7.65
CA ASP A 36 -12.01 -2.50 -7.64
C ASP A 36 -13.27 -2.35 -6.77
N LEU A 37 -13.42 -1.23 -6.05
CA LEU A 37 -14.54 -0.98 -5.15
C LEU A 37 -15.54 -0.01 -5.79
N ASP A 38 -16.84 -0.32 -5.70
CA ASP A 38 -17.89 0.68 -5.97
C ASP A 38 -18.04 1.60 -4.75
N LEU A 39 -17.28 2.70 -4.76
CA LEU A 39 -17.27 3.70 -3.67
C LEU A 39 -18.57 4.50 -3.55
N ARG A 40 -19.52 4.34 -4.49
CA ARG A 40 -20.85 4.93 -4.40
C ARG A 40 -21.78 4.15 -3.46
N THR A 41 -21.33 2.98 -3.01
CA THR A 41 -22.07 2.11 -2.08
C THR A 41 -21.47 2.16 -0.69
N GLU A 42 -22.32 2.02 0.33
CA GLU A 42 -21.86 1.91 1.73
C GLU A 42 -20.89 0.72 1.91
N ALA A 43 -21.18 -0.41 1.26
CA ALA A 43 -20.33 -1.60 1.31
C ALA A 43 -18.94 -1.37 0.71
N GLY A 44 -18.84 -0.64 -0.40
CA GLY A 44 -17.58 -0.26 -1.03
C GLY A 44 -16.78 0.70 -0.15
N ALA A 45 -17.42 1.77 0.36
CA ALA A 45 -16.80 2.73 1.26
C ALA A 45 -16.28 2.06 2.56
N LYS A 46 -17.07 1.19 3.18
CA LYS A 46 -16.66 0.42 4.36
C LYS A 46 -15.51 -0.55 4.08
N THR A 47 -15.46 -1.11 2.86
CA THR A 47 -14.34 -1.96 2.45
C THR A 47 -13.06 -1.14 2.27
N LEU A 48 -13.16 0.07 1.73
CA LEU A 48 -12.04 1.00 1.66
C LEU A 48 -11.51 1.38 3.05
N ASP A 49 -12.38 1.77 3.99
CA ASP A 49 -11.95 2.11 5.37
C ASP A 49 -11.20 0.95 6.03
N ARG A 50 -11.67 -0.30 5.87
CA ARG A 50 -10.95 -1.48 6.37
C ARG A 50 -9.58 -1.67 5.74
N ARG A 51 -9.43 -1.41 4.44
CA ARG A 51 -8.13 -1.48 3.75
C ARG A 51 -7.18 -0.40 4.25
N ILE A 52 -7.67 0.83 4.41
CA ILE A 52 -6.91 1.94 4.99
C ILE A 52 -6.44 1.58 6.40
N TRP A 53 -7.30 1.02 7.24
CA TRP A 53 -6.91 0.62 8.59
C TRP A 53 -5.76 -0.39 8.58
N ARG A 54 -5.80 -1.39 7.69
CA ARG A 54 -4.70 -2.36 7.55
C ARG A 54 -3.40 -1.68 7.11
N ALA A 55 -3.47 -0.74 6.16
CA ALA A 55 -2.31 0.01 5.72
C ALA A 55 -1.73 0.89 6.84
N VAL A 56 -2.58 1.55 7.63
CA VAL A 56 -2.19 2.33 8.82
C VAL A 56 -1.45 1.45 9.83
N VAL A 57 -1.98 0.26 10.12
CA VAL A 57 -1.32 -0.70 11.02
C VAL A 57 0.03 -1.15 10.46
N ALA A 58 0.13 -1.39 9.16
CA ALA A 58 1.39 -1.78 8.52
C ALA A 58 2.45 -0.68 8.56
N VAL A 59 2.06 0.58 8.35
CA VAL A 59 2.95 1.74 8.39
C VAL A 59 3.42 2.08 9.80
N CYS A 60 2.50 2.09 10.78
CA CYS A 60 2.82 2.44 12.17
C CYS A 60 3.41 1.28 12.98
N GLY A 61 3.33 0.04 12.47
CA GLY A 61 3.90 -1.14 13.12
C GLY A 61 3.32 -1.44 14.51
N THR A 62 4.17 -2.04 15.34
CA THR A 62 3.88 -2.46 16.71
C THR A 62 5.08 -2.20 17.60
N ALA A 63 4.82 -1.78 18.84
CA ALA A 63 5.85 -1.66 19.87
C ALA A 63 5.91 -2.93 20.74
N PRO A 64 7.08 -3.26 21.33
CA PRO A 64 7.23 -4.37 22.27
C PRO A 64 6.30 -4.26 23.48
N ASP A 65 5.97 -5.39 24.12
CA ASP A 65 4.96 -5.38 25.17
C ASP A 65 5.35 -4.61 26.43
N TYR A 66 6.65 -4.58 26.74
CA TYR A 66 7.24 -3.88 27.87
C TYR A 66 7.42 -2.37 27.65
N ASP A 67 7.29 -1.91 26.41
CA ASP A 67 7.53 -0.51 26.04
C ASP A 67 6.22 0.29 26.01
N ILE A 68 5.91 0.93 27.13
CA ILE A 68 4.70 1.74 27.28
C ILE A 68 4.78 3.02 26.45
N GLU A 69 5.96 3.62 26.36
CA GLU A 69 6.18 4.85 25.58
C GLU A 69 6.00 4.58 24.10
N GLY A 70 6.68 3.56 23.56
CA GLY A 70 6.50 3.14 22.16
C GLY A 70 5.06 2.71 21.86
N LYS A 71 4.35 2.07 22.80
CA LYS A 71 2.91 1.81 22.65
C LYS A 71 2.08 3.09 22.53
N ASN A 72 2.46 4.17 23.21
CA ASN A 72 1.78 5.46 23.09
C ASN A 72 2.06 6.08 21.72
N GLU A 73 3.32 6.08 21.29
CA GLU A 73 3.74 6.57 19.97
C GLU A 73 3.03 5.85 18.82
N VAL A 74 2.93 4.52 18.88
CA VAL A 74 2.20 3.74 17.86
C VAL A 74 0.71 4.10 17.84
N ARG A 75 0.08 4.37 19.00
CA ARG A 75 -1.33 4.79 19.05
C ARG A 75 -1.51 6.18 18.44
N GLU A 76 -0.60 7.10 18.73
CA GLU A 76 -0.57 8.43 18.13
C GLU A 76 -0.37 8.37 16.61
N CYS A 77 0.64 7.61 16.14
CA CYS A 77 0.88 7.38 14.73
C CYS A 77 -0.39 6.87 14.02
N ARG A 78 -1.08 5.88 14.59
CA ARG A 78 -2.29 5.31 13.99
C ARG A 78 -3.42 6.32 13.92
N ARG A 79 -3.61 7.12 14.97
CA ARG A 79 -4.63 8.19 15.00
C ARG A 79 -4.36 9.22 13.90
N ASP A 80 -3.14 9.71 13.82
CA ASP A 80 -2.79 10.81 12.93
C ASP A 80 -2.72 10.35 11.47
N THR A 81 -2.15 9.18 11.22
CA THR A 81 -2.11 8.57 9.88
C THR A 81 -3.52 8.25 9.39
N ARG A 82 -4.39 7.70 10.26
CA ARG A 82 -5.79 7.43 9.89
C ARG A 82 -6.53 8.71 9.57
N ARG A 83 -6.37 9.77 10.35
CA ARG A 83 -7.00 11.07 10.08
C ARG A 83 -6.65 11.60 8.69
N VAL A 84 -5.38 11.55 8.31
CA VAL A 84 -4.92 11.99 6.99
C VAL A 84 -5.48 11.08 5.89
N ALA A 85 -5.41 9.77 6.07
CA ALA A 85 -5.89 8.82 5.06
C ALA A 85 -7.42 8.85 4.88
N SER A 86 -8.18 9.06 5.96
CA SER A 86 -9.64 9.22 5.90
C SER A 86 -10.03 10.44 5.09
N ALA A 87 -9.35 11.58 5.26
CA ALA A 87 -9.62 12.77 4.43
C ALA A 87 -9.39 12.50 2.93
N GLN A 88 -8.37 11.71 2.58
CA GLN A 88 -8.14 11.29 1.18
C GLN A 88 -9.22 10.33 0.68
N ALA A 89 -9.70 9.42 1.53
CA ALA A 89 -10.80 8.52 1.19
C ALA A 89 -12.10 9.28 0.94
N ASP A 90 -12.40 10.29 1.75
CA ASP A 90 -13.59 11.12 1.60
C ASP A 90 -13.60 11.85 0.25
N LEU A 91 -12.43 12.34 -0.20
CA LEU A 91 -12.28 12.91 -1.54
C LEU A 91 -12.56 11.86 -2.63
N ALA A 92 -11.98 10.65 -2.51
CA ALA A 92 -12.19 9.58 -3.48
C ALA A 92 -13.66 9.14 -3.56
N ILE A 93 -14.37 9.11 -2.43
CA ILE A 93 -15.81 8.79 -2.35
C ILE A 93 -16.65 9.91 -2.97
N ALA A 94 -16.32 11.17 -2.67
CA ALA A 94 -16.98 12.32 -3.25
C ALA A 94 -16.82 12.35 -4.77
N ASP A 95 -15.61 12.09 -5.28
CA ASP A 95 -15.33 12.03 -6.71
C ASP A 95 -16.11 10.89 -7.39
N ALA A 96 -16.13 9.69 -6.80
CA ALA A 96 -16.93 8.58 -7.31
C ALA A 96 -18.44 8.89 -7.36
N SER A 97 -18.92 9.76 -6.47
CA SER A 97 -20.32 10.20 -6.45
C SER A 97 -20.64 11.23 -7.52
N ARG A 98 -19.64 12.04 -7.94
CA ARG A 98 -19.78 13.07 -8.98
C ARG A 98 -19.88 12.50 -10.40
N ASP A 99 -19.37 11.29 -10.61
CA ASP A 99 -19.50 10.54 -11.88
C ASP A 99 -20.94 10.06 -12.18
N GLN A 100 -21.94 10.45 -11.39
CA GLN A 100 -23.34 10.21 -11.74
C GLN A 100 -23.74 11.05 -12.97
N ASN A 101 -24.24 10.35 -14.00
CA ASN A 101 -24.66 10.96 -15.26
C ASN A 101 -25.58 12.16 -15.04
N ILE A 102 -25.26 13.27 -15.72
CA ILE A 102 -26.15 14.43 -15.80
C ILE A 102 -27.35 14.03 -16.66
N GLN A 103 -28.51 13.87 -16.03
CA GLN A 103 -29.76 13.63 -16.73
C GLN A 103 -30.30 14.97 -17.27
N VAL A 104 -30.50 15.05 -18.59
CA VAL A 104 -31.11 16.20 -19.24
C VAL A 104 -32.44 15.75 -19.85
N SER A 105 -33.55 16.34 -19.41
CA SER A 105 -34.89 16.08 -19.94
C SER A 105 -35.47 17.30 -20.66
N SER A 106 -36.26 17.09 -21.73
CA SER A 106 -36.93 18.19 -22.43
C SER A 106 -38.04 18.81 -21.57
N ILE A 107 -38.13 20.14 -21.58
CA ILE A 107 -39.18 20.87 -20.85
C ILE A 107 -40.51 20.92 -21.62
N ARG A 108 -40.51 20.52 -22.90
CA ARG A 108 -41.69 20.44 -23.76
C ARG A 108 -41.95 18.99 -24.18
N LYS A 109 -43.22 18.59 -24.05
CA LYS A 109 -43.82 17.37 -24.62
C LYS A 109 -44.18 17.58 -26.07
#